data_AF-A0A7Y2NG80-F1
#
_entry.id   AF-A0A7Y2NG80-F1
#
_cell.length_a   1.000
_cell.length_b   1.000
_cell.length_c   1.000
_cell.angle_alpha   90.00
_cell.angle_beta   90.00
_cell.angle_gamma   90.00
#
_symmetry.space_group_name_H-M   'P 1'
#
loop_
_entity.id
_entity.type
_entity.pdbx_description
1 polymer ?
#
loop_
_entity_poly.entity_id
_entity_poly.type
_entity_poly.pdbx_seq_one_letter_code
_entity_poly.pdbx_strand_id
1 'polypeptide(L)'
;MFPTPIEKTPRAWQLTYQSLLPLALLMWLLPLLAVALFSVKPEADFVGGGYWSLPSYFAGFENYGRVFFDSDMPRYLMNSVLITIPTVIGCVILSSMTGFALGIY
;
A
#
# COMPACT_ATOMS: atom_id res chain seq x y z
N MET A 1 -29.12 4.05 -5.75
CA MET A 1 -29.18 3.85 -7.21
C MET A 1 -27.86 3.20 -7.61
N PHE A 2 -27.85 1.94 -8.04
CA PHE A 2 -26.59 1.29 -8.42
C PHE A 2 -26.06 1.92 -9.71
N PRO A 3 -24.74 2.12 -9.85
CA PRO A 3 -24.16 2.56 -11.12
C PRO A 3 -24.55 1.57 -12.22
N THR A 4 -24.89 2.08 -13.41
CA THR A 4 -25.24 1.23 -14.55
C THR A 4 -24.09 0.29 -14.87
N PRO A 5 -24.34 -1.03 -15.03
CA PRO A 5 -23.29 -1.99 -15.38
C PRO A 5 -22.54 -1.54 -16.63
N ILE A 6 -21.20 -1.62 -16.59
CA ILE A 6 -20.35 -1.16 -17.71
C ILE A 6 -20.67 -1.89 -19.02
N GLU A 7 -21.09 -3.16 -18.93
CA GLU A 7 -21.54 -3.98 -20.06
C GLU A 7 -22.68 -3.34 -20.85
N LYS A 8 -23.51 -2.52 -20.20
CA LYS A 8 -24.65 -1.82 -20.80
C LYS A 8 -24.29 -0.44 -21.38
N THR A 9 -23.04 0.00 -21.23
CA THR A 9 -22.55 1.28 -21.76
C THR A 9 -22.01 1.15 -23.18
N PRO A 10 -21.89 2.23 -23.96
CA PRO A 10 -21.31 2.17 -25.31
C PRO A 10 -19.87 1.59 -25.28
N ARG A 11 -19.50 0.83 -26.31
CA ARG A 11 -18.17 0.17 -26.40
C ARG A 11 -17.00 1.12 -26.17
N ALA A 12 -17.11 2.38 -26.61
CA ALA A 12 -16.09 3.40 -26.36
C ALA A 12 -15.83 3.64 -24.86
N TRP A 13 -16.88 3.73 -24.04
CA TRP A 13 -16.79 3.91 -22.59
C TRP A 13 -16.24 2.67 -21.88
N GLN A 14 -16.61 1.48 -22.37
CA GLN A 14 -16.06 0.24 -21.85
C GLN A 14 -14.55 0.17 -22.06
N LEU A 15 -14.09 0.49 -23.27
CA LEU A 15 -12.67 0.49 -23.62
C LEU A 15 -11.87 1.55 -22.88
N THR A 16 -12.38 2.78 -22.74
CA THR A 16 -11.71 3.81 -21.95
C THR A 16 -11.61 3.41 -20.48
N TYR A 17 -12.67 2.89 -19.88
CA TYR A 17 -12.61 2.44 -18.49
C TYR A 17 -11.65 1.27 -18.29
N GLN A 18 -11.72 0.25 -19.16
CA GLN A 18 -10.86 -0.94 -19.10
C GLN A 18 -9.38 -0.62 -19.34
N SER A 19 -9.04 0.45 -20.06
CA SER A 19 -7.67 0.89 -20.28
C SER A 19 -7.18 1.88 -19.21
N LEU A 20 -8.03 2.82 -18.80
CA LEU A 20 -7.68 3.82 -17.78
C LEU A 20 -7.48 3.19 -16.40
N LEU A 21 -8.27 2.19 -16.02
CA LEU A 21 -8.11 1.50 -14.73
C LEU A 21 -6.71 0.91 -14.52
N PRO A 22 -6.18 0.04 -15.39
CA PRO A 22 -4.85 -0.51 -15.20
C PRO A 22 -3.77 0.56 -15.32
N LEU A 23 -3.94 1.58 -16.17
CA LEU A 23 -3.00 2.70 -16.26
C LEU A 23 -2.95 3.50 -14.95
N ALA A 24 -4.11 3.85 -14.39
CA ALA A 24 -4.21 4.55 -13.11
C ALA A 24 -3.63 3.70 -11.96
N LEU A 25 -3.91 2.40 -11.95
CA LEU A 25 -3.33 1.46 -11.00
C LEU A 25 -1.80 1.42 -11.10
N LEU A 26 -1.25 1.29 -12.30
CA LEU A 26 0.20 1.28 -12.51
C LEU A 26 0.83 2.60 -12.08
N MET A 27 0.24 3.74 -12.45
CA MET A 27 0.71 5.05 -12.01
C MET A 27 0.69 5.19 -10.49
N TRP A 28 -0.35 4.67 -9.83
CA TRP A 28 -0.46 4.68 -8.37
C TRP A 28 0.57 3.75 -7.70
N LEU A 29 0.89 2.61 -8.32
CA LEU A 29 1.86 1.65 -7.82
C LEU A 29 3.32 2.01 -8.12
N LEU A 30 3.61 2.85 -9.13
CA LEU A 30 4.97 3.27 -9.48
C LEU A 30 5.83 3.65 -8.25
N PRO A 31 5.41 4.58 -7.36
CA PRO A 31 6.24 4.93 -6.20
C PRO A 31 6.49 3.74 -5.26
N LEU A 32 5.52 2.85 -5.07
CA LEU A 32 5.69 1.65 -4.24
C LEU A 32 6.65 0.65 -4.88
N LEU A 33 6.58 0.47 -6.20
CA LEU A 33 7.50 -0.37 -6.96
C LEU A 33 8.92 0.16 -6.89
N ALA A 34 9.11 1.49 -6.96
CA ALA A 34 10.42 2.08 -6.78
C ALA A 34 10.97 1.78 -5.40
N VAL A 35 10.21 2.02 -4.32
CA VAL A 35 10.65 1.72 -2.95
C VAL A 35 10.96 0.23 -2.76
N ALA A 36 10.18 -0.66 -3.38
CA ALA A 36 10.44 -2.09 -3.35
C ALA A 36 11.71 -2.49 -4.12
N LEU A 37 12.02 -1.84 -5.25
CA LEU A 37 13.30 -2.03 -5.94
C LEU A 37 14.46 -1.53 -5.08
N PHE A 38 14.30 -0.41 -4.40
CA PHE A 38 15.31 0.13 -3.49
C PHE A 38 15.56 -0.76 -2.28
N SER A 39 14.52 -1.40 -1.72
CA SER A 39 14.71 -2.26 -0.55
C SER A 39 15.60 -3.47 -0.81
N VAL A 40 15.78 -3.88 -2.06
CA VAL A 40 16.61 -5.03 -2.46
C VAL A 40 17.95 -4.64 -3.09
N LYS A 41 18.22 -3.33 -3.26
CA LYS A 41 19.47 -2.81 -3.81
C LYS A 41 20.60 -2.79 -2.77
N PRO A 42 21.86 -2.98 -3.19
CA PRO A 42 23.00 -2.78 -2.33
C PRO A 42 23.32 -1.30 -2.12
N GLU A 43 23.95 -0.95 -0.99
CA GLU A 43 24.28 0.44 -0.59
C GLU A 43 25.03 1.23 -1.67
N ALA A 44 25.94 0.59 -2.40
CA ALA A 44 26.70 1.23 -3.49
C ALA A 44 25.79 1.77 -4.62
N ASP A 45 24.68 1.09 -4.91
CA ASP A 45 23.72 1.50 -5.94
C ASP A 45 22.81 2.65 -5.47
N PHE A 46 22.76 2.95 -4.17
CA PHE A 46 22.03 4.13 -3.65
C PHE A 46 22.76 5.43 -3.97
N VAL A 47 24.10 5.42 -3.91
CA VAL A 47 24.93 6.62 -4.11
C VAL A 47 25.04 6.97 -5.60
N GLY A 48 24.92 5.98 -6.48
CA GLY A 48 25.02 6.14 -7.94
C GLY A 48 23.84 6.87 -8.62
N GLY A 49 22.78 7.24 -7.91
CA GLY A 49 21.68 8.08 -8.43
C GLY A 49 20.68 7.39 -9.36
N GLY A 50 20.79 6.07 -9.56
CA GLY A 50 19.89 5.29 -10.41
C GLY A 50 18.59 4.89 -9.72
N TYR A 51 17.57 5.76 -9.74
CA TYR A 51 16.29 5.49 -9.05
C TYR A 51 15.54 4.27 -9.59
N TRP A 52 15.56 4.07 -10.91
CA TRP A 52 14.90 2.96 -11.60
C TRP A 52 15.86 1.90 -12.16
N SER A 53 17.16 2.01 -11.85
CA SER A 53 18.11 1.00 -12.30
C SER A 53 17.82 -0.35 -11.66
N LEU A 54 18.13 -1.45 -12.35
CA LEU A 54 18.11 -2.77 -11.72
C LEU A 54 19.27 -2.88 -10.73
N PRO A 55 19.10 -3.64 -9.62
CA PRO A 55 20.17 -3.87 -8.66
C PRO A 55 21.34 -4.59 -9.33
N SER A 56 22.58 -4.18 -9.00
CA SER A 56 23.80 -4.85 -9.44
C SER A 56 23.88 -6.29 -8.93
N TYR A 57 23.44 -6.52 -7.69
CA TYR A 57 23.20 -7.84 -7.11
C TYR A 57 22.04 -7.78 -6.11
N PHE A 58 21.46 -8.95 -5.81
CA PHE A 58 20.34 -9.02 -4.87
C PHE A 58 20.84 -8.90 -3.42
N ALA A 59 20.60 -7.74 -2.79
CA ALA A 59 20.98 -7.45 -1.40
C ALA A 59 19.79 -7.47 -0.43
N GLY A 60 18.61 -7.92 -0.89
CA GLY A 60 17.39 -7.87 -0.09
C GLY A 60 17.51 -8.59 1.26
N PHE A 61 18.08 -9.79 1.30
CA PHE A 61 18.21 -10.54 2.55
C PHE A 61 19.06 -9.80 3.59
N GLU A 62 20.15 -9.17 3.16
CA GLU A 62 21.01 -8.37 4.03
C GLU A 62 20.29 -7.12 4.53
N ASN A 63 19.64 -6.36 3.63
CA ASN A 63 18.92 -5.14 3.98
C ASN A 63 17.78 -5.42 4.97
N TYR A 64 16.97 -6.45 4.73
CA TYR A 64 15.91 -6.85 5.65
C TYR A 64 16.49 -7.38 6.96
N GLY A 65 17.57 -8.16 6.92
CA GLY A 65 18.28 -8.61 8.11
C GLY A 65 18.70 -7.45 9.01
N ARG A 66 19.36 -6.42 8.45
CA ARG A 66 19.75 -5.20 9.18
C ARG A 66 18.56 -4.48 9.79
N VAL A 67 17.45 -4.38 9.06
CA VAL A 67 16.21 -3.77 9.59
C VAL A 67 15.68 -4.55 10.80
N PHE A 68 15.68 -5.88 10.77
CA PHE A 68 15.10 -6.67 11.86
C PHE A 68 16.03 -6.92 13.04
N PHE A 69 17.35 -7.01 12.82
CA PHE A 69 18.32 -7.37 13.85
C PHE A 69 19.17 -6.20 14.33
N ASP A 70 19.45 -5.21 13.47
CA ASP A 70 20.34 -4.09 13.77
C ASP A 70 19.58 -2.77 14.01
N SER A 71 18.25 -2.80 14.06
CA SER A 71 17.42 -1.61 14.28
C SER A 71 16.25 -1.85 15.23
N ASP A 72 15.71 -0.76 15.79
CA ASP A 72 14.53 -0.78 16.67
C ASP A 72 13.20 -1.01 15.90
N MET A 73 13.24 -1.26 14.59
CA MET A 73 12.04 -1.45 13.76
C MET A 73 11.08 -2.53 14.26
N PRO A 74 11.51 -3.70 14.76
CA PRO A 74 10.59 -4.68 15.32
C PRO A 74 9.80 -4.14 16.51
N ARG A 75 10.45 -3.33 17.36
CA ARG A 75 9.80 -2.68 18.49
C ARG A 75 8.80 -1.64 18.03
N TYR A 76 9.14 -0.84 17.03
CA TYR A 76 8.20 0.15 16.47
C TYR A 76 6.98 -0.52 15.85
N LEU A 77 7.18 -1.60 15.08
CA LEU A 77 6.10 -2.40 14.52
C LEU A 77 5.18 -2.95 15.61
N MET A 78 5.77 -3.50 16.69
CA MET A 78 5.00 -4.01 17.83
C MET A 78 4.20 -2.90 18.52
N ASN A 79 4.80 -1.73 18.75
CA ASN A 79 4.09 -0.59 19.32
C ASN A 79 2.90 -0.17 18.45
N SER A 80 3.08 -0.11 17.13
CA SER A 80 1.98 0.18 16.21
C SER A 80 0.85 -0.84 16.32
N VAL A 81 1.15 -2.14 16.37
CA VAL A 81 0.15 -3.19 16.56
C VAL A 81 -0.57 -3.04 17.91
N LEU A 82 0.19 -2.85 18.99
CA LEU A 82 -0.34 -2.70 20.34
C LEU A 82 -1.25 -1.47 20.51
N ILE A 83 -1.00 -0.40 19.76
CA ILE A 83 -1.84 0.81 19.77
C ILE A 83 -3.04 0.65 18.84
N THR A 84 -2.82 0.23 17.60
CA THR A 84 -3.86 0.17 16.57
C THR A 84 -4.98 -0.81 16.92
N ILE A 85 -4.67 -1.98 17.49
CA ILE A 85 -5.69 -2.99 17.84
C ILE A 85 -6.73 -2.44 18.83
N PRO A 86 -6.37 -2.00 20.05
CA PRO A 86 -7.35 -1.48 21.00
C PRO A 86 -8.06 -0.23 20.49
N THR A 87 -7.36 0.64 19.75
CA THR A 87 -7.97 1.83 19.14
C THR A 87 -9.06 1.45 18.13
N VAL A 88 -8.77 0.53 17.20
CA VAL A 88 -9.76 0.10 16.19
C VAL A 88 -10.93 -0.60 16.85
N ILE A 89 -10.70 -1.45 17.85
CA ILE A 89 -11.78 -2.09 18.62
C ILE A 89 -12.69 -1.02 19.25
N GLY A 90 -12.11 -0.04 19.95
CA GLY A 90 -12.87 1.06 20.55
C GLY A 90 -13.64 1.88 19.50
N CYS A 91 -12.99 2.23 18.39
CA CYS A 91 -13.61 2.96 17.30
C CYS A 91 -14.80 2.19 16.70
N VAL A 92 -14.67 0.88 16.47
CA VAL A 92 -15.74 0.05 15.90
C VAL A 92 -16.93 -0.06 16.86
N ILE A 93 -16.68 -0.28 18.15
CA ILE A 93 -17.74 -0.35 19.17
C ILE A 93 -18.52 0.96 19.19
N LEU A 94 -17.83 2.10 19.34
CA LEU A 94 -18.48 3.40 19.42
C LEU A 94 -19.20 3.76 18.12
N SER A 95 -18.55 3.55 16.97
CA SER A 95 -19.12 3.85 15.66
C SER A 95 -20.36 3.01 15.36
N SER A 96 -20.38 1.74 15.76
CA SER A 96 -21.53 0.86 15.56
C SER A 96 -22.71 1.24 16.47
N MET A 97 -22.45 1.60 17.74
CA MET A 97 -23.48 2.11 18.65
C MET A 97 -24.10 3.41 18.13
N THR A 98 -23.28 4.38 17.71
CA THR A 98 -23.77 5.64 17.13
C THR A 98 -24.48 5.40 15.80
N GLY A 99 -23.93 4.54 14.95
CA GLY A 99 -24.54 4.18 13.66
C GLY A 99 -25.92 3.55 13.82
N PHE A 100 -26.11 2.70 14.84
CA PHE A 100 -27.44 2.16 15.18
C PHE A 100 -28.40 3.26 15.62
N ALA A 101 -27.96 4.15 16.50
CA ALA A 101 -28.79 5.26 16.98
C ALA A 101 -29.26 6.16 15.83
N LEU A 102 -28.34 6.59 14.96
CA LEU A 102 -28.64 7.44 13.79
C LEU A 102 -29.42 6.72 12.69
N GLY A 103 -29.33 5.40 12.62
CA GLY A 103 -30.00 4.61 11.59
C GLY A 103 -31.46 4.28 11.92
N ILE A 104 -31.83 4.29 13.21
CA ILE A 104 -33.16 3.91 13.68
C ILE A 104 -33.96 5.10 14.18
N TYR A 105 -33.34 6.02 14.91
CA TYR A 105 -33.96 7.25 15.38
C TYR A 105 -33.73 8.38 14.38
#